data_AF-A0A4Y2Q101-F1
#
_entry.id   AF-A0A4Y2Q101-F1
#
_cell.length_a   1.000
_cell.length_b   1.000
_cell.length_c   1.000
_cell.angle_alpha   90.00
_cell.angle_beta   90.00
_cell.angle_gamma   90.00
#
_symmetry.space_group_name_H-M   'P 1'
#
loop_
_entity.id
_entity.type
_entity.pdbx_description
1 polymer ?
#
loop_
_entity_poly.entity_id
_entity_poly.type
_entity_poly.pdbx_seq_one_letter_code
_entity_poly.pdbx_strand_id
1 'polypeptide(L)'
;MERKNRDLKLRLAILSYETRIEKKQDQRKQQFDRRRRPLYASPRDKVLVTIHPVSKAHSKITAKFVPKRDGPYLILTQKSPTTYVVSRLDSPDEPLGTYHFSALHPVQSRDTQPVSPIKKRGRPSKTRTTSPPPG
;
A
#
# COMPACT_ATOMS: atom_id res chain seq x y z
N MET A 1 -30.80 -9.40 49.58
CA MET A 1 -30.05 -8.30 48.90
C MET A 1 -28.81 -8.78 48.12
N GLU A 2 -28.18 -9.88 48.52
CA GLU A 2 -26.87 -10.31 48.00
C GLU A 2 -26.86 -10.81 46.54
N ARG A 3 -27.96 -11.38 46.04
CA ARG A 3 -28.07 -11.85 44.64
C ARG A 3 -28.09 -10.69 43.63
N LYS A 4 -28.76 -9.58 43.95
CA LYS A 4 -28.83 -8.39 43.08
C LYS A 4 -27.46 -7.72 42.94
N ASN A 5 -26.66 -7.70 44.00
CA ASN A 5 -25.29 -7.16 43.98
C ASN A 5 -24.33 -8.01 43.15
N ARG A 6 -24.47 -9.34 43.18
CA ARG A 6 -23.67 -10.24 42.32
C ARG A 6 -23.99 -10.05 40.84
N ASP A 7 -25.27 -9.92 40.50
CA ASP A 7 -25.72 -9.67 39.12
C ASP A 7 -25.22 -8.32 38.59
N LEU A 8 -25.34 -7.25 39.38
CA LEU A 8 -24.77 -5.93 39.05
C LEU A 8 -23.26 -6.00 38.82
N LYS A 9 -22.53 -6.72 39.67
CA LYS A 9 -21.07 -6.87 39.56
C LYS A 9 -20.66 -7.63 38.29
N LEU A 10 -21.41 -8.66 37.90
CA LEU A 10 -21.20 -9.40 36.66
C LEU A 10 -21.48 -8.53 35.42
N ARG A 11 -22.59 -7.78 35.42
CA ARG A 11 -22.91 -6.86 34.32
C ARG A 11 -21.84 -5.79 34.14
N LEU A 12 -21.36 -5.21 35.24
CA LEU A 12 -20.29 -4.21 35.21
C LEU A 12 -18.98 -4.81 34.67
N ALA A 13 -18.65 -6.05 35.06
CA ALA A 13 -17.48 -6.76 34.58
C ALA A 13 -17.54 -7.02 33.07
N ILE A 14 -18.70 -7.46 32.56
CA ILE A 14 -18.93 -7.67 31.12
C ILE A 14 -18.76 -6.36 30.35
N LEU A 15 -19.39 -5.28 30.78
CA LEU A 15 -19.25 -3.96 30.14
C LEU A 15 -17.80 -3.47 30.13
N SER A 16 -17.06 -3.69 31.22
CA SER A 16 -15.64 -3.34 31.31
C SER A 16 -14.75 -4.20 30.39
N TYR A 17 -15.19 -5.41 30.06
CA TYR A 17 -14.49 -6.31 29.17
C TYR A 17 -14.74 -5.95 27.70
N GLU A 18 -15.99 -5.71 27.32
CA GLU A 18 -16.36 -5.25 25.97
C GLU A 18 -15.65 -3.95 25.60
N THR A 19 -15.66 -2.97 26.49
CA THR A 19 -14.95 -1.69 26.26
C THR A 19 -13.44 -1.85 26.09
N ARG A 20 -12.82 -2.83 26.75
CA ARG A 20 -11.38 -3.16 26.54
C ARG A 20 -11.16 -3.83 25.19
N ILE A 21 -12.08 -4.71 24.78
CA ILE A 21 -12.02 -5.36 23.46
C ILE A 21 -12.14 -4.30 22.37
N GLU A 22 -13.15 -3.45 22.42
CA GLU A 22 -13.38 -2.37 21.43
C GLU A 22 -12.15 -1.48 21.31
N LYS A 23 -11.61 -0.99 22.44
CA LYS A 23 -10.38 -0.17 22.43
C LYS A 23 -9.21 -0.89 21.76
N LYS A 24 -9.02 -2.19 22.02
CA LYS A 24 -7.96 -2.98 21.36
C LYS A 24 -8.25 -3.24 19.89
N GLN A 25 -9.51 -3.35 19.48
CA GLN A 25 -9.89 -3.45 18.08
C GLN A 25 -9.61 -2.14 17.34
N ASP A 26 -10.01 -1.00 17.92
CA ASP A 26 -9.77 0.33 17.35
C ASP A 26 -8.29 0.65 17.21
N GLN A 27 -7.46 0.34 18.22
CA GLN A 27 -6.01 0.52 18.12
C GLN A 27 -5.39 -0.30 16.98
N ARG A 28 -5.82 -1.56 16.81
CA ARG A 28 -5.36 -2.41 15.71
C ARG A 28 -5.80 -1.86 14.36
N LYS A 29 -7.06 -1.41 14.25
CA LYS A 29 -7.61 -0.81 13.05
C LYS A 29 -6.88 0.48 12.69
N GLN A 30 -6.66 1.39 13.64
CA GLN A 30 -5.90 2.62 13.43
C GLN A 30 -4.48 2.35 12.94
N GLN A 31 -3.78 1.39 13.54
CA GLN A 31 -2.43 1.03 13.12
C GLN A 31 -2.39 0.40 11.72
N PHE A 32 -3.40 -0.40 11.37
CA PHE A 32 -3.56 -0.96 10.03
C PHE A 32 -3.88 0.14 9.01
N ASP A 33 -4.84 1.00 9.31
CA ASP A 33 -5.29 2.10 8.46
C ASP A 33 -4.18 3.13 8.24
N ARG A 34 -3.31 3.37 9.23
CA ARG A 34 -2.11 4.22 9.11
C ARG A 34 -1.15 3.74 8.01
N ARG A 35 -1.13 2.44 7.70
CA ARG A 35 -0.28 1.86 6.64
C ARG A 35 -0.99 1.78 5.29
N ARG A 36 -2.28 2.08 5.21
CA ARG A 36 -3.00 2.15 3.93
C ARG A 36 -2.43 3.30 3.11
N ARG A 37 -2.13 3.04 1.86
CA ARG A 37 -1.75 4.08 0.91
C ARG A 37 -3.01 4.83 0.48
N PRO A 38 -2.97 6.16 0.33
CA PRO A 38 -4.08 6.90 -0.26
C PRO A 38 -4.33 6.36 -1.67
N LEU A 39 -5.58 6.04 -1.95
CA LEU A 39 -6.01 5.27 -3.12
C LEU A 39 -6.67 6.17 -4.16
N TYR A 40 -6.12 7.37 -4.35
CA TYR A 40 -6.71 8.40 -5.18
C TYR A 40 -5.89 8.55 -6.43
N ALA A 41 -6.41 8.02 -7.51
CA ALA A 41 -5.95 8.38 -8.84
C ALA A 41 -7.06 9.25 -9.46
N SER A 42 -6.68 10.41 -9.96
CA SER A 42 -7.62 11.39 -10.49
C SER A 42 -7.94 11.06 -11.95
N PRO A 43 -9.11 11.46 -12.46
CA PRO A 43 -9.35 11.49 -13.90
C PRO A 43 -8.20 12.20 -14.62
N ARG A 44 -7.76 11.65 -15.75
CA ARG A 44 -6.60 12.03 -16.56
C ARG A 44 -5.22 11.72 -15.99
N ASP A 45 -5.12 11.04 -14.85
CA ASP A 45 -3.82 10.53 -14.39
C ASP A 45 -3.31 9.44 -15.34
N LYS A 46 -2.00 9.51 -15.64
CA LYS A 46 -1.32 8.52 -16.47
C LYS A 46 -0.96 7.29 -15.66
N VAL A 47 -1.41 6.13 -16.09
CA VAL A 47 -1.21 4.85 -15.40
C VAL A 47 -0.72 3.76 -16.34
N LEU A 48 0.19 2.91 -15.86
CA LEU A 48 0.53 1.64 -16.47
C LEU A 48 -0.40 0.56 -15.92
N VAL A 49 -0.87 -0.34 -16.80
CA VAL A 49 -1.75 -1.45 -16.43
C VAL A 49 -0.95 -2.75 -16.39
N THR A 50 -1.09 -3.52 -15.32
CA THR A 50 -0.45 -4.84 -15.21
C THR A 50 -1.08 -5.81 -16.19
N ILE A 51 -0.25 -6.48 -17.00
CA ILE A 51 -0.68 -7.54 -17.90
C ILE A 51 -0.30 -8.89 -17.30
N HIS A 52 -1.16 -9.89 -17.43
CA HIS A 52 -0.78 -11.27 -17.20
C HIS A 52 -0.08 -11.83 -18.45
N PRO A 53 1.25 -12.05 -18.41
CA PRO A 53 1.95 -12.60 -19.57
C PRO A 53 1.59 -14.07 -19.74
N VAL A 54 1.34 -14.47 -20.99
CA VAL A 54 1.29 -15.90 -21.35
C VAL A 54 2.64 -16.55 -21.05
N SER A 55 2.63 -17.79 -20.56
CA SER A 55 3.85 -18.51 -20.23
C SER A 55 4.73 -18.69 -21.46
N LYS A 56 6.02 -18.40 -21.32
CA LYS A 56 7.04 -18.66 -22.34
C LYS A 56 8.12 -19.52 -21.69
N ALA A 57 7.86 -20.81 -21.55
CA ALA A 57 8.78 -21.73 -20.84
C ALA A 57 10.17 -21.80 -21.48
N HIS A 58 10.26 -21.60 -22.80
CA HIS A 58 11.53 -21.57 -23.54
C HIS A 58 12.34 -20.28 -23.31
N SER A 59 11.74 -19.24 -22.71
CA SER A 59 12.46 -18.03 -22.31
C SER A 59 13.27 -18.31 -21.04
N LYS A 60 14.56 -17.94 -21.04
CA LYS A 60 15.43 -18.03 -19.85
C LYS A 60 15.03 -17.06 -18.73
N ILE A 61 14.09 -16.15 -19.01
CA ILE A 61 13.56 -15.17 -18.04
C ILE A 61 12.13 -15.56 -17.68
N THR A 62 11.88 -15.76 -16.39
CA THR A 62 10.53 -16.04 -15.88
C THR A 62 9.76 -14.75 -15.65
N ALA A 63 8.45 -14.78 -15.93
CA ALA A 63 7.55 -13.64 -15.71
C ALA A 63 7.50 -13.15 -14.26
N LYS A 64 7.87 -14.00 -13.29
CA LYS A 64 7.95 -13.63 -11.88
C LYS A 64 9.02 -12.57 -11.61
N PHE A 65 10.14 -12.61 -12.33
CA PHE A 65 11.23 -11.66 -12.17
C PHE A 65 11.03 -10.38 -12.97
N VAL A 66 10.21 -10.42 -14.02
CA VAL A 66 9.94 -9.26 -14.88
C VAL A 66 8.43 -9.09 -15.07
N PRO A 67 7.73 -8.54 -14.06
CA PRO A 67 6.32 -8.20 -14.20
C PRO A 67 6.12 -7.23 -15.36
N LYS A 68 5.23 -7.58 -16.29
CA LYS A 68 4.95 -6.75 -17.47
C LYS A 68 3.82 -5.79 -17.18
N ARG A 69 4.03 -4.55 -17.60
CA ARG A 69 3.03 -3.49 -17.56
C ARG A 69 2.89 -2.90 -18.95
N ASP A 70 1.68 -2.62 -19.35
CA ASP A 70 1.36 -2.00 -20.63
C ASP A 70 1.05 -0.54 -20.48
N GLY A 71 1.41 0.21 -21.53
CA GLY A 71 0.94 1.54 -21.90
C GLY A 71 1.00 2.64 -20.84
N PRO A 72 1.26 3.91 -21.20
CA PRO A 72 0.64 5.00 -20.46
C PRO A 72 -0.82 5.11 -20.90
N TYR A 73 -1.73 4.71 -20.02
CA TYR A 73 -3.16 4.92 -20.18
C TYR A 73 -3.64 6.09 -19.32
N LEU A 74 -4.84 6.59 -19.60
CA LEU A 74 -5.47 7.64 -18.80
C LEU A 74 -6.58 7.05 -17.94
N ILE A 75 -6.75 7.55 -16.73
CA ILE A 75 -7.97 7.29 -15.96
C ILE A 75 -9.10 8.13 -16.54
N LEU A 76 -10.17 7.48 -16.98
CA LEU A 76 -11.36 8.16 -17.47
C LEU A 76 -12.24 8.59 -16.28
N THR A 77 -12.67 7.62 -15.47
CA THR A 77 -13.56 7.85 -14.33
C THR A 77 -13.35 6.80 -13.23
N GLN A 78 -13.68 7.16 -11.99
CA GLN A 78 -13.71 6.23 -10.86
C GLN A 78 -15.10 5.58 -10.79
N LYS A 79 -15.17 4.25 -10.93
CA LYS A 79 -16.42 3.48 -10.80
C LYS A 79 -16.71 3.09 -9.36
N SER A 80 -15.67 2.82 -8.57
CA SER A 80 -15.77 2.49 -7.15
C SER A 80 -14.49 2.94 -6.43
N PRO A 81 -14.44 2.89 -5.08
CA PRO A 81 -13.24 3.31 -4.33
C PRO A 81 -11.93 2.67 -4.81
N THR A 82 -11.98 1.44 -5.35
CA THR A 82 -10.80 0.72 -5.83
C THR A 82 -10.85 0.38 -7.31
N THR A 83 -11.90 0.77 -8.05
CA THR A 83 -12.09 0.38 -9.44
C THR A 83 -12.22 1.59 -10.34
N TYR A 84 -11.43 1.62 -11.40
CA TYR A 84 -11.33 2.74 -12.33
C TYR A 84 -11.58 2.29 -13.77
N VAL A 85 -12.18 3.17 -14.55
CA VAL A 85 -12.24 3.05 -16.00
C VAL A 85 -11.02 3.72 -16.58
N VAL A 86 -10.38 3.04 -17.51
CA VAL A 86 -9.15 3.47 -18.15
C VAL A 86 -9.43 3.70 -19.64
N SER A 87 -8.81 4.70 -20.24
CA SER A 87 -8.87 5.04 -21.67
C SER A 87 -7.47 5.11 -22.29
N ARG A 88 -7.41 5.04 -23.62
CA ARG A 88 -6.15 5.21 -24.35
C ARG A 88 -5.70 6.66 -24.33
N LEU A 89 -4.42 6.90 -24.55
CA LEU A 89 -3.90 8.26 -24.65
C LEU A 89 -4.41 8.97 -25.92
N ASP A 90 -4.60 8.22 -27.00
CA ASP A 90 -5.07 8.73 -28.30
C ASP A 90 -6.59 9.01 -28.33
N SER A 91 -7.37 8.20 -27.59
CA SER A 91 -8.82 8.36 -27.43
C SER A 91 -9.18 8.50 -25.95
N PRO A 92 -8.99 9.70 -25.35
CA PRO A 92 -9.11 9.89 -23.91
C PRO A 92 -10.54 9.72 -23.40
N ASP A 93 -11.55 9.91 -24.26
CA ASP A 93 -12.97 9.83 -23.91
C ASP A 93 -13.55 8.41 -24.11
N GLU A 94 -12.82 7.53 -24.79
CA GLU A 94 -13.28 6.17 -25.08
C GLU A 94 -12.86 5.20 -23.95
N PRO A 95 -13.80 4.50 -23.29
CA PRO A 95 -13.46 3.56 -22.25
C PRO A 95 -12.81 2.31 -22.85
N LEU A 96 -11.54 2.06 -22.51
CA LEU A 96 -10.82 0.85 -22.88
C LEU A 96 -11.24 -0.34 -22.02
N GLY A 97 -11.41 -0.12 -20.72
CA GLY A 97 -11.66 -1.19 -19.78
C GLY A 97 -11.78 -0.73 -18.35
N THR A 98 -12.19 -1.65 -17.47
CA THR A 98 -12.34 -1.41 -16.04
C THR A 98 -11.32 -2.23 -15.27
N TYR A 99 -10.55 -1.58 -14.40
CA TYR A 99 -9.44 -2.18 -13.68
C TYR A 99 -9.48 -1.86 -12.18
N HIS A 100 -9.04 -2.82 -11.37
CA HIS A 100 -8.80 -2.60 -9.95
C HIS A 100 -7.49 -1.83 -9.75
N PHE A 101 -7.44 -0.96 -8.73
CA PHE A 101 -6.30 -0.10 -8.42
C PHE A 101 -4.99 -0.88 -8.25
N SER A 102 -5.04 -2.13 -7.76
CA SER A 102 -3.84 -2.97 -7.62
C SER A 102 -3.16 -3.31 -8.95
N ALA A 103 -3.89 -3.26 -10.06
CA ALA A 103 -3.34 -3.46 -11.40
C ALA A 103 -2.81 -2.16 -12.02
N LEU A 104 -3.12 -1.00 -11.43
CA LEU A 104 -2.75 0.32 -11.92
C LEU A 104 -1.48 0.81 -11.24
N HIS A 105 -0.59 1.42 -12.02
CA HIS A 105 0.65 1.97 -11.53
C HIS A 105 0.86 3.39 -12.05
N PRO A 106 1.01 4.40 -11.20
CA PRO A 106 1.21 5.77 -11.66
C PRO A 106 2.49 5.86 -12.49
N VAL A 107 2.40 6.55 -13.62
CA VAL A 107 3.55 6.88 -14.47
C VAL A 107 4.30 8.01 -13.79
N GLN A 108 5.50 7.74 -13.27
CA GLN A 108 6.35 8.77 -12.68
C GLN A 108 7.07 9.54 -13.79
N SER A 109 6.94 10.87 -13.79
CA SER A 109 7.79 11.76 -14.59
C SER A 109 9.23 11.58 -14.12
N ARG A 110 10.16 11.36 -15.08
CA ARG A 110 11.57 11.04 -14.80
C ARG A 110 12.36 12.20 -14.19
N ASP A 111 11.73 13.33 -13.90
CA ASP A 111 12.35 14.55 -13.35
C ASP A 111 12.76 14.40 -11.87
N THR A 112 12.61 13.21 -11.30
CA THR A 112 12.81 12.99 -9.87
C THR A 112 14.24 12.54 -9.59
N GLN A 113 15.05 13.50 -9.11
CA GLN A 113 16.28 13.23 -8.36
C GLN A 113 16.03 12.11 -7.33
N PRO A 114 16.99 11.20 -7.06
CA PRO A 114 16.75 10.08 -6.16
C PRO A 114 16.24 10.57 -4.79
N VAL A 115 14.98 10.23 -4.48
CA VAL A 115 14.22 10.70 -3.28
C VAL A 115 14.95 10.39 -1.97
N SER A 116 15.86 9.42 -1.97
CA SER A 116 16.80 9.22 -0.87
C SER A 116 17.98 8.37 -1.33
N PRO A 117 19.21 8.65 -0.83
CA PRO A 117 20.33 7.73 -0.97
C PRO A 117 19.96 6.33 -0.45
N ILE A 118 20.47 5.29 -1.10
CA ILE A 118 20.35 3.91 -0.62
C ILE A 118 20.95 3.84 0.79
N LYS A 119 20.10 3.68 1.80
CA LYS A 119 20.55 3.42 3.16
C LYS A 119 21.28 2.08 3.14
N LYS A 120 22.58 2.08 3.43
CA LYS A 120 23.34 0.84 3.62
C LYS A 120 22.66 0.05 4.73
N ARG A 121 21.97 -1.02 4.35
CA ARG A 121 21.33 -1.92 5.30
C ARG A 121 22.43 -2.78 5.93
N GLY A 122 22.59 -2.70 7.24
CA GLY A 122 23.63 -3.42 7.97
C GLY A 122 23.85 -2.86 9.36
N ARG A 123 24.64 -3.56 10.17
CA ARG A 123 25.08 -3.08 11.49
C ARG A 123 25.87 -1.77 11.29
N PRO A 124 25.63 -0.73 12.10
CA PRO A 124 26.48 0.46 12.10
C PRO A 124 27.95 0.02 12.24
N SER A 125 28.84 0.55 11.39
CA SER A 125 30.26 0.30 11.54
C SER A 125 30.69 0.80 12.91
N LYS A 126 31.44 -0.02 13.67
CA LYS A 126 32.01 0.40 14.95
C LYS A 126 33.03 1.48 14.64
N THR A 127 32.71 2.74 14.97
CA THR A 127 33.66 3.84 14.88
C THR A 127 34.86 3.49 15.76
N ARG A 128 36.02 3.25 15.15
CA ARG A 128 37.28 3.20 15.89
C ARG A 128 37.59 4.65 16.24
N THR A 129 37.37 5.03 17.50
CA THR A 129 37.92 6.26 18.05
C THR A 129 39.44 6.11 18.02
N THR A 130 40.07 6.61 16.97
CA THR A 130 41.53 6.77 16.95
C THR A 130 41.83 7.95 17.84
N SER A 131 42.09 7.69 19.13
CA SER A 131 42.72 8.69 19.98
C SER A 131 44.10 9.03 19.39
N PRO A 132 44.51 10.31 19.33
CA PRO A 132 45.82 10.68 18.84
C PRO A 132 46.91 10.08 19.76
N PRO A 133 48.06 9.64 19.21
CA PRO A 133 49.13 9.06 20.01
C PRO A 133 49.71 10.10 20.97
N PRO A 134 50.04 9.73 22.22
CA PRO A 134 50.77 10.60 23.13
C PRO A 134 52.20 10.76 22.61
N GLY A 135 52.70 12.00 22.63
CA GLY A 135 54.08 12.36 22.30
C GLY A 135 55.07 11.91 23.36
#